data_AF-A0A662J3Q5-F1
#
_entry.id   AF-A0A662J3Q5-F1
#
_cell.length_a   1.000
_cell.length_b   1.000
_cell.length_c   1.000
_cell.angle_alpha   90.00
_cell.angle_beta   90.00
_cell.angle_gamma   90.00
#
_symmetry.space_group_name_H-M   'P 1'
#
loop_
_entity.id
_entity.type
_entity.pdbx_description
1 polymer ?
#
loop_
_entity_poly.entity_id
_entity_poly.type
_entity_poly.pdbx_seq_one_letter_code
_entity_poly.pdbx_strand_id
1 'polypeptide(L)'
;MDLEEALSELKVIVETVQKQEEWRGRSTLNLIASENKMSPLARALLPSDFNHRYAEGEPYDREYQGGGLIDLIEDLCIKLASRVFNANFVDVRPISGALANLAVFFALTKPGDVLLSLSIPAGGHISCGEVGAAGCRG
;
A
#
# COMPACT_ATOMS: atom_id res chain seq x y z
N MET A 1 1.13 30.75 -14.63
CA MET A 1 -0.18 30.37 -14.09
C MET A 1 -0.53 31.36 -13.01
N ASP A 2 -1.56 32.15 -13.23
CA ASP A 2 -2.09 33.04 -12.19
C ASP A 2 -2.94 32.24 -11.20
N LEU A 3 -3.28 32.85 -10.06
CA LEU A 3 -4.02 32.17 -8.99
C LEU A 3 -5.44 31.79 -9.43
N GLU A 4 -6.05 32.54 -10.34
CA GLU A 4 -7.41 32.26 -10.82
C GLU A 4 -7.43 31.04 -11.73
N GLU A 5 -6.43 30.92 -12.61
CA GLU A 5 -6.18 29.76 -13.45
C GLU A 5 -5.95 28.51 -12.60
N ALA A 6 -5.07 28.58 -11.59
CA ALA A 6 -4.81 27.47 -10.68
C ALA A 6 -6.06 27.05 -9.88
N LEU A 7 -6.86 28.00 -9.41
CA LEU A 7 -8.12 27.72 -8.71
C LEU A 7 -9.17 27.10 -9.64
N SER A 8 -9.18 27.49 -10.91
CA SER A 8 -10.04 26.88 -11.93
C SER A 8 -9.67 25.42 -12.17
N GLU A 9 -8.38 25.11 -12.35
CA GLU A 9 -7.89 23.75 -12.52
C GLU A 9 -8.16 22.87 -11.29
N LEU A 10 -7.96 23.42 -10.08
CA LEU A 10 -8.26 22.69 -8.84
C LEU A 10 -9.73 22.28 -8.74
N LYS A 11 -10.66 23.16 -9.15
CA LYS A 11 -12.09 22.81 -9.19
C LYS A 11 -12.36 21.64 -10.13
N VAL A 12 -11.75 21.64 -11.32
CA VAL A 12 -11.87 20.54 -12.28
C VAL A 12 -11.36 19.22 -11.68
N ILE A 13 -10.24 19.24 -10.95
CA ILE A 13 -9.71 18.05 -10.26
C ILE A 13 -10.72 17.53 -9.24
N VAL A 14 -11.21 18.40 -8.36
CA VAL A 14 -12.18 18.02 -7.31
C VAL A 14 -13.45 17.45 -7.91
N GLU A 15 -14.03 18.11 -8.92
CA GLU A 15 -15.23 17.63 -9.60
C GLU A 15 -15.00 16.29 -10.30
N THR A 16 -13.83 16.09 -10.90
CA THR A 16 -13.47 14.82 -11.56
C THR A 16 -13.40 13.67 -10.56
N VAL A 17 -12.74 13.89 -9.40
CA VAL A 17 -12.68 12.90 -8.32
C VAL A 17 -14.09 12.56 -7.82
N GLN A 18 -14.95 13.56 -7.60
CA GLN A 18 -16.34 13.34 -7.17
C GLN A 18 -17.16 12.54 -8.18
N LYS A 19 -17.03 12.86 -9.48
CA LYS A 19 -17.70 12.11 -10.56
C LYS A 19 -17.24 10.66 -10.61
N GLN A 20 -15.94 10.40 -10.46
CA GLN A 20 -15.39 9.04 -10.42
C GLN A 20 -15.94 8.25 -9.23
N GLU A 21 -15.97 8.85 -8.04
CA GLU A 21 -16.51 8.24 -6.82
C GLU A 21 -17.99 7.87 -6.96
N GLU A 22 -18.80 8.77 -7.53
CA GLU A 22 -20.22 8.50 -7.78
C GLU A 22 -20.39 7.37 -8.81
N TRP A 23 -19.69 7.48 -9.94
CA TRP A 23 -19.81 6.53 -11.03
C TRP A 23 -19.37 5.12 -10.60
N ARG A 24 -18.16 4.96 -10.05
CA ARG A 24 -17.65 3.67 -9.55
C ARG A 24 -18.43 3.16 -8.34
N GLY A 25 -18.90 4.07 -7.49
CA GLY A 25 -19.52 3.73 -6.21
C GLY A 25 -21.01 3.37 -6.29
N ARG A 26 -21.73 3.84 -7.31
CA ARG A 26 -23.20 3.70 -7.43
C ARG A 26 -23.70 3.33 -8.83
N SER A 27 -23.00 3.71 -9.90
CA SER A 27 -23.51 3.60 -11.28
C SER A 27 -22.78 2.59 -12.14
N THR A 28 -21.85 1.83 -11.56
CA THR A 28 -20.99 0.87 -12.29
C THR A 28 -21.00 -0.49 -11.62
N LEU A 29 -21.07 -1.54 -12.43
CA LEU A 29 -20.74 -2.89 -11.99
C LEU A 29 -19.22 -3.09 -12.12
N ASN A 30 -18.51 -3.14 -11.00
CA ASN A 30 -17.06 -3.30 -10.97
C ASN A 30 -16.70 -4.78 -11.15
N LEU A 31 -16.06 -5.13 -12.27
CA LEU A 31 -15.72 -6.52 -12.64
C LEU A 31 -14.21 -6.79 -12.69
N ILE A 32 -13.38 -5.81 -12.32
CA ILE A 32 -11.93 -6.01 -12.21
C ILE A 32 -11.67 -6.79 -10.92
N ALA A 33 -11.15 -8.01 -11.04
CA ALA A 33 -11.04 -8.95 -9.93
C ALA A 33 -10.19 -8.45 -8.74
N SER A 34 -9.23 -7.55 -8.99
CA SER A 34 -8.36 -6.98 -7.96
C SER A 34 -8.89 -5.67 -7.35
N GLU A 35 -9.97 -5.10 -7.88
CA GLU A 35 -10.59 -3.91 -7.32
C GLU A 35 -11.58 -4.27 -6.21
N ASN A 36 -11.78 -3.37 -5.24
CA ASN A 36 -12.75 -3.56 -4.18
C ASN A 36 -13.26 -2.21 -3.65
N LYS A 37 -14.41 -2.21 -2.96
CA LYS A 37 -14.97 -1.04 -2.27
C LYS A 37 -14.53 -1.04 -0.81
N MET A 38 -13.69 -0.07 -0.44
CA MET A 38 -13.22 0.08 0.94
C MET A 38 -14.38 0.38 1.90
N SER A 39 -14.29 -0.11 3.14
CA SER A 39 -15.30 0.18 4.17
C SER A 39 -15.33 1.68 4.50
N PRO A 40 -16.50 2.25 4.84
CA PRO A 40 -16.60 3.68 5.17
C PRO A 40 -15.66 4.10 6.31
N LEU A 41 -15.48 3.24 7.33
CA LEU A 41 -14.58 3.50 8.45
C LEU A 41 -13.11 3.55 8.01
N ALA A 42 -12.64 2.55 7.26
CA ALA A 42 -11.26 2.55 6.76
C ALA A 42 -10.98 3.77 5.88
N ARG A 43 -11.94 4.14 5.01
CA ARG A 43 -11.82 5.33 4.17
C ARG A 43 -11.75 6.62 4.99
N ALA A 44 -12.49 6.73 6.09
CA ALA A 44 -12.48 7.91 6.94
C ALA A 44 -11.16 8.11 7.71
N LEU A 45 -10.40 7.04 7.93
CA LEU A 45 -9.11 7.09 8.65
C LEU A 45 -7.93 7.45 7.73
N LEU A 46 -8.05 7.22 6.41
CA LEU A 46 -7.00 7.51 5.43
C LEU A 46 -6.55 8.99 5.45
N PRO A 47 -7.42 10.00 5.40
CA PRO A 47 -7.01 11.41 5.43
C PRO A 47 -6.75 11.90 6.87
N SER A 48 -5.82 11.27 7.58
CA SER A 48 -5.43 11.65 8.94
C SER A 48 -4.01 12.22 9.00
N ASP A 49 -3.69 12.92 10.10
CA ASP A 49 -2.36 13.51 10.34
C ASP A 49 -1.23 12.47 10.37
N PHE A 50 -1.55 11.18 10.57
CA PHE A 50 -0.59 10.08 10.49
C PHE A 50 0.21 10.06 9.17
N ASN A 51 -0.35 10.54 8.05
CA ASN A 51 0.37 10.63 6.77
C ASN A 51 1.48 11.68 6.74
N HIS A 52 1.60 12.52 7.78
CA HIS A 52 2.55 13.61 7.87
C HIS A 52 3.62 13.39 8.94
N ARG A 53 3.67 12.19 9.54
CA ARG A 53 4.60 11.86 10.62
C ARG A 53 5.66 10.88 10.14
N TYR A 54 6.91 11.17 10.48
CA TYR A 54 8.01 10.22 10.35
C TYR A 54 8.03 9.28 11.55
N ALA A 55 8.16 7.98 11.29
CA ALA A 55 8.22 6.92 12.28
C ALA A 55 9.18 5.82 11.83
N GLU A 56 10.43 6.19 11.50
CA GLU A 56 11.47 5.22 11.16
C GLU A 56 11.84 4.37 12.39
N GLY A 57 12.02 3.07 12.17
CA GLY A 57 12.32 2.08 13.21
C GLY A 57 11.19 1.09 13.45
N GLU A 58 11.29 0.35 14.54
CA GLU A 58 10.28 -0.60 15.02
C GLU A 58 9.36 0.07 16.04
N PRO A 59 8.15 -0.46 16.30
CA PRO A 59 7.30 0.03 17.39
C PRO A 59 8.07 0.14 18.71
N TYR A 60 8.03 1.32 19.33
CA TYR A 60 8.70 1.67 20.59
C TYR A 60 10.24 1.74 20.54
N ASP A 61 10.85 1.60 19.36
CA ASP A 61 12.28 1.78 19.10
C ASP A 61 12.44 2.63 17.83
N ARG A 62 12.11 3.93 17.96
CA ARG A 62 12.03 4.88 16.85
C ARG A 62 13.21 5.84 16.85
N GLU A 63 13.65 6.21 15.65
CA GLU A 63 14.68 7.23 15.44
C GLU A 63 14.17 8.65 15.73
N TYR A 64 12.86 8.89 15.53
CA TYR A 64 12.21 10.18 15.78
C TYR A 64 11.30 10.16 16.99
N GLN A 65 11.24 11.29 17.68
CA GLN A 65 10.37 11.49 18.84
C GLN A 65 8.91 11.73 18.45
N GLY A 66 7.99 11.49 19.39
CA GLY A 66 6.55 11.75 19.20
C GLY A 66 5.78 10.60 18.55
N GLY A 67 6.40 9.42 18.39
CA GLY A 67 5.81 8.25 17.74
C GLY A 67 4.82 7.42 18.58
N GLY A 68 4.57 7.75 19.85
CA GLY A 68 3.86 6.83 20.76
C GLY A 68 2.46 6.38 20.31
N LEU A 69 1.70 7.24 19.63
CA LEU A 69 0.41 6.85 19.04
C LEU A 69 0.56 6.02 17.75
N ILE A 70 1.64 6.24 16.99
CA ILE A 70 2.00 5.46 15.81
C ILE A 70 2.39 4.04 16.23
N ASP A 71 3.19 3.93 17.30
CA ASP A 71 3.59 2.64 17.87
C ASP A 71 2.37 1.83 18.31
N LEU A 72 1.43 2.47 18.99
CA LEU A 72 0.21 1.81 19.43
C LEU A 72 -0.61 1.25 18.25
N ILE A 73 -0.84 2.05 17.20
CA ILE A 73 -1.63 1.60 16.06
C ILE A 73 -0.89 0.52 15.25
N GLU A 74 0.43 0.65 15.08
CA GLU A 74 1.25 -0.34 14.36
C GLU A 74 1.28 -1.69 15.11
N ASP A 75 1.51 -1.69 16.42
CA ASP A 75 1.49 -2.89 17.27
C ASP A 75 0.11 -3.57 17.28
N LEU A 76 -0.97 -2.79 17.35
CA LEU A 76 -2.34 -3.31 17.25
C LEU A 76 -2.59 -3.94 15.87
N CYS A 77 -2.16 -3.30 14.78
CA CYS A 77 -2.28 -3.83 13.42
C CYS A 77 -1.51 -5.15 13.26
N ILE A 78 -0.27 -5.23 13.76
CA ILE A 78 0.54 -6.46 13.75
C ILE A 78 -0.19 -7.58 14.49
N LYS A 79 -0.66 -7.33 15.71
CA LYS A 79 -1.41 -8.30 16.53
C LYS A 79 -2.73 -8.73 15.89
N LEU A 80 -3.42 -7.82 15.23
CA LEU A 80 -4.67 -8.13 14.53
C LEU A 80 -4.41 -8.99 13.30
N ALA A 81 -3.48 -8.60 12.44
CA ALA A 81 -3.12 -9.35 11.25
C ALA A 81 -2.56 -10.74 11.60
N SER A 82 -1.71 -10.85 12.63
CA SER A 82 -1.21 -12.13 13.12
C SER A 82 -2.34 -13.08 13.51
N ARG A 83 -3.37 -12.58 14.23
CA ARG A 83 -4.54 -13.38 14.60
C ARG A 83 -5.44 -13.72 13.41
N VAL A 84 -5.69 -12.77 12.52
CA VAL A 84 -6.58 -12.96 11.35
C VAL A 84 -6.00 -13.99 10.37
N PHE A 85 -4.68 -13.93 10.13
CA PHE A 85 -4.00 -14.80 9.18
C PHE A 85 -3.30 -16.01 9.82
N ASN A 86 -3.40 -16.17 11.15
CA ASN A 86 -2.69 -17.20 11.91
C ASN A 86 -1.19 -17.24 11.60
N ALA A 87 -0.55 -16.06 11.61
CA ALA A 87 0.84 -15.86 11.23
C ALA A 87 1.75 -15.59 12.44
N ASN A 88 2.91 -16.23 12.48
CA ASN A 88 3.91 -16.07 13.54
C ASN A 88 4.68 -14.75 13.44
N PHE A 89 4.80 -14.20 12.24
CA PHE A 89 5.47 -12.93 11.96
C PHE A 89 4.61 -12.13 11.00
N VAL A 90 4.47 -10.83 11.27
CA VAL A 90 3.74 -9.90 10.41
C VAL A 90 4.50 -8.58 10.39
N ASP A 91 4.69 -8.04 9.19
CA ASP A 91 5.13 -6.67 8.97
C ASP A 91 4.02 -5.92 8.22
N VAL A 92 3.57 -4.79 8.77
CA VAL A 92 2.48 -3.96 8.23
C VAL A 92 2.98 -2.70 7.51
N ARG A 93 4.30 -2.52 7.42
CA ARG A 93 4.93 -1.32 6.85
C ARG A 93 5.05 -1.31 5.31
N PRO A 94 5.12 -2.45 4.58
CA PRO A 94 5.16 -2.41 3.13
C PRO A 94 3.95 -1.67 2.52
N ILE A 95 4.20 -0.57 1.81
CA ILE A 95 3.15 0.32 1.29
C ILE A 95 2.38 -0.27 0.11
N SER A 96 2.87 -1.35 -0.51
CA SER A 96 2.19 -2.08 -1.59
C SER A 96 2.66 -3.52 -1.69
N GLY A 97 1.90 -4.37 -2.40
CA GLY A 97 2.28 -5.78 -2.61
C GLY A 97 3.60 -5.98 -3.37
N ALA A 98 3.92 -5.10 -4.32
CA ALA A 98 5.19 -5.18 -5.07
C ALA A 98 6.40 -4.92 -4.16
N LEU A 99 6.29 -3.98 -3.22
CA LEU A 99 7.36 -3.67 -2.27
C LEU A 99 7.45 -4.71 -1.15
N ALA A 100 6.33 -5.32 -0.76
CA ALA A 100 6.35 -6.48 0.13
C ALA A 100 7.15 -7.63 -0.49
N ASN A 101 6.90 -7.95 -1.78
CA ASN A 101 7.69 -8.96 -2.50
C ASN A 101 9.17 -8.59 -2.57
N LEU A 102 9.50 -7.32 -2.83
CA LEU A 102 10.88 -6.84 -2.84
C LEU A 102 11.59 -7.07 -1.50
N ALA A 103 10.95 -6.71 -0.39
CA ALA A 103 11.49 -6.91 0.95
C ALA A 103 11.79 -8.40 1.22
N VAL A 104 10.86 -9.30 0.85
CA VAL A 104 11.03 -10.75 1.02
C VAL A 104 12.19 -11.28 0.18
N PHE A 105 12.28 -10.91 -1.10
CA PHE A 105 13.37 -11.36 -1.95
C PHE A 105 14.73 -10.87 -1.45
N PHE A 106 14.82 -9.61 -1.03
CA PHE A 106 16.07 -9.07 -0.49
C PHE A 106 16.48 -9.72 0.83
N ALA A 107 15.52 -10.05 1.69
CA ALA A 107 15.79 -10.69 2.98
C ALA A 107 16.21 -12.16 2.85
N LEU A 108 15.63 -12.90 1.89
CA LEU A 108 15.76 -14.36 1.83
C LEU A 108 16.74 -14.86 0.77
N THR A 109 17.16 -14.04 -0.18
CA THR A 109 18.05 -14.48 -1.27
C THR A 109 19.25 -13.56 -1.45
N LYS A 110 20.22 -14.04 -2.24
CA LYS A 110 21.42 -13.31 -2.70
C LYS A 110 21.27 -12.92 -4.18
N PRO A 111 22.07 -11.96 -4.67
CA PRO A 111 22.07 -11.68 -6.10
C PRO A 111 22.58 -12.88 -6.88
N GLY A 112 21.87 -13.29 -7.94
CA GLY A 112 22.19 -14.48 -8.73
C GLY A 112 21.49 -15.77 -8.27
N ASP A 113 20.75 -15.74 -7.15
CA ASP A 113 19.98 -16.89 -6.70
C ASP A 113 18.78 -17.15 -7.62
N VAL A 114 18.48 -18.43 -7.86
CA VAL A 114 17.36 -18.81 -8.74
C VAL A 114 16.02 -18.65 -8.03
N LEU A 115 15.15 -17.82 -8.61
CA LEU A 115 13.74 -17.66 -8.23
C LEU A 115 12.82 -18.38 -9.23
N LEU A 116 11.77 -19.02 -8.73
CA LEU A 116 10.73 -19.63 -9.55
C LEU A 116 9.40 -18.91 -9.35
N SER A 117 8.77 -18.47 -10.44
CA SER A 117 7.43 -17.88 -10.43
C SER A 117 6.64 -18.31 -11.67
N LEU A 118 5.32 -18.12 -11.63
CA LEU A 118 4.49 -18.20 -12.83
C LEU A 118 4.86 -17.07 -13.82
N SER A 119 4.79 -17.35 -15.12
CA SER A 119 4.92 -16.33 -16.16
C SER A 119 3.64 -15.49 -16.23
N ILE A 120 3.74 -14.22 -16.69
CA ILE A 120 2.57 -13.33 -16.81
C ILE A 120 1.45 -13.94 -17.67
N PRO A 121 1.72 -14.54 -18.86
CA PRO A 121 0.67 -15.19 -19.66
C PRO A 121 0.00 -16.38 -18.96
N ALA A 122 0.67 -17.00 -17.99
CA ALA A 122 0.14 -18.10 -17.17
C ALA A 122 -0.51 -17.61 -15.86
N GLY A 123 -0.78 -16.30 -15.72
CA GLY A 123 -1.39 -15.72 -14.52
C GLY A 123 -0.40 -15.24 -13.47
N GLY A 124 0.88 -15.15 -13.80
CA GLY A 124 1.89 -14.54 -12.94
C GLY A 124 1.73 -13.02 -12.80
N HIS A 125 2.32 -12.45 -11.75
CA HIS A 125 2.30 -11.01 -11.49
C HIS A 125 3.63 -10.36 -11.85
N ILE A 126 3.59 -9.14 -12.38
CA ILE A 126 4.79 -8.43 -12.88
C ILE A 126 5.89 -8.26 -11.83
N SER A 127 5.52 -8.11 -10.55
CA SER A 127 6.49 -8.00 -9.45
C SER A 127 7.37 -9.24 -9.28
N CYS A 128 6.94 -10.39 -9.80
CA CYS A 128 7.69 -11.65 -9.73
C CYS A 128 8.44 -11.96 -11.03
N GLY A 129 8.33 -11.09 -12.05
CA GLY A 129 9.02 -11.25 -13.32
C GLY A 129 10.36 -10.52 -13.38
N GLU A 130 10.98 -10.56 -14.56
CA GLU A 130 12.32 -10.01 -14.86
C GLU A 130 12.43 -8.49 -14.64
N VAL A 131 11.37 -7.73 -14.93
CA VAL A 131 11.32 -6.28 -14.67
C VAL A 131 10.75 -5.93 -13.29
N GLY A 132 10.42 -6.95 -12.49
CA GLY A 132 9.80 -6.82 -11.18
C GLY A 132 10.80 -6.90 -10.02
N ALA A 133 10.26 -6.96 -8.81
CA ALA A 133 11.03 -7.13 -7.58
C ALA A 133 11.93 -8.37 -7.59
N ALA A 134 11.47 -9.46 -8.21
CA ALA A 134 12.27 -10.67 -8.39
C ALA A 134 13.49 -10.41 -9.29
N GLY A 135 13.30 -9.83 -10.49
CA GLY A 135 14.41 -9.56 -11.39
C GLY A 135 15.37 -8.46 -10.90
N CYS A 136 14.93 -7.52 -10.06
CA CYS A 136 15.84 -6.59 -9.37
C CYS A 136 16.83 -7.30 -8.44
N ARG A 137 16.48 -8.49 -7.95
CA ARG A 137 17.37 -9.27 -7.09
C ARG A 137 18.50 -9.91 -7.89
N GLY A 138 18.26 -10.25 -9.15
CA GLY A 138 19.15 -11.02 -10.04
C GLY A 138 18.78 -12.49 -10.05
#